data_AF-A0ABD1F8H2-F1
#
_entry.id   AF-A0ABD1F8H2-F1
#
_cell.length_a   1.000
_cell.length_b   1.000
_cell.length_c   1.000
_cell.angle_alpha   90.00
_cell.angle_beta   90.00
_cell.angle_gamma   90.00
#
_symmetry.space_group_name_H-M   'P 1'
#
loop_
_entity.id
_entity.type
_entity.pdbx_description
1 polymer ?
#
loop_
_entity_poly.entity_id
_entity_poly.type
_entity_poly.pdbx_seq_one_letter_code
_entity_poly.pdbx_strand_id
1 'polypeptide(L)'
;MSRPGKFKSKTQKPKDQTCNHTIEQCGQKLNDVYIHYKPGKATEGKERVVAFELTGTRELIVPNPLPHDNPGILPLSEYKRLKQQAHITTLEERRKVLEEAEQQKNKLIMESEQRKEALLKMQKSTKNQPGSKLESIESEVAKKNLYLLRRSKELMIEQDERVRKANGIILATKCRAIRNAQIAEKKLIEEQLKQEEQRLDAMMEQQRQIKIKKEEEKRDEQEMNKQKYVQEVKQQMKENELERLLEAEKIEAESRMINKALIEFQKDEDARLKQRREMQEKMRNEFKQANADAEKYKYLKEEEQRISDLRIQEFMRQKAEREEALEKEKALAKALKEREIARLRTTQEKSQALQTAIDEMNALRAQEEKEREWREQEKQAAIKKQKLISDLYEARKKQIEDIRNNQARSLARDEEDFNRVAKVQHELHQKDLEKQKKKIQETTSHKKELLKQINEKERERINWQKERFEDGRAQRMEIVLKDKGVEDYLQQKIDKLKDYNVPHNYIKDIERQLKLREK
;
A
#
# COMPACT_ATOMS: atom_id res chain seq x y z
N MET A 1 -26.35 -3.40 -28.44
CA MET A 1 -27.61 -2.97 -29.12
C MET A 1 -27.30 -1.78 -30.01
N SER A 2 -27.33 -1.94 -31.33
CA SER A 2 -27.15 -0.84 -32.29
C SER A 2 -28.48 -0.49 -32.95
N ARG A 3 -28.86 0.79 -32.97
CA ARG A 3 -30.10 1.26 -33.62
C ARG A 3 -29.92 1.28 -35.15
N PRO A 4 -30.93 0.86 -35.95
CA PRO A 4 -30.87 0.99 -37.40
C PRO A 4 -30.98 2.46 -37.83
N GLY A 5 -30.09 2.90 -38.72
CA GLY A 5 -30.05 4.28 -39.22
C GLY A 5 -31.13 4.57 -40.26
N LYS A 6 -31.75 5.75 -40.17
CA LYS A 6 -32.74 6.23 -41.16
C LYS A 6 -32.05 6.68 -42.45
N PHE A 7 -32.19 5.91 -43.54
CA PHE A 7 -31.83 6.39 -44.88
C PHE A 7 -32.73 7.55 -45.30
N LYS A 8 -32.13 8.67 -45.73
CA LYS A 8 -32.83 9.78 -46.40
C LYS A 8 -32.38 9.84 -47.86
N SER A 9 -33.22 9.34 -48.78
CA SER A 9 -32.99 9.49 -50.22
C SER A 9 -33.27 10.93 -50.67
N LYS A 10 -32.21 11.75 -50.80
CA LYS A 10 -32.28 13.05 -51.47
C LYS A 10 -32.19 12.85 -52.99
N THR A 11 -33.32 12.74 -53.66
CA THR A 11 -33.43 12.90 -55.12
C THR A 11 -34.28 14.13 -55.41
N GLN A 12 -33.65 15.20 -55.89
CA GLN A 12 -34.35 16.39 -56.36
C GLN A 12 -35.17 16.04 -57.61
N LYS A 13 -36.42 16.49 -57.71
CA LYS A 13 -37.16 16.44 -58.97
C LYS A 13 -36.49 17.38 -59.98
N PRO A 14 -36.33 16.99 -61.26
CA PRO A 14 -35.97 17.95 -62.31
C PRO A 14 -37.06 19.01 -62.43
N LYS A 15 -36.69 20.24 -62.80
CA LYS A 15 -37.64 21.32 -63.07
C LYS A 15 -38.30 21.09 -64.42
N ASP A 16 -39.62 21.25 -64.49
CA ASP A 16 -40.38 21.12 -65.74
C ASP A 16 -39.93 22.17 -66.76
N GLN A 17 -39.30 21.73 -67.84
CA GLN A 17 -39.08 22.54 -69.04
C GLN A 17 -40.40 22.61 -69.82
N THR A 18 -41.24 23.60 -69.51
CA THR A 18 -42.44 23.87 -70.30
C THR A 18 -42.04 24.42 -71.67
N CYS A 19 -42.16 23.61 -72.72
CA CYS A 19 -41.81 23.94 -74.10
C CYS A 19 -42.77 24.98 -74.75
N ASN A 20 -42.80 26.20 -74.21
CA ASN A 20 -43.48 27.34 -74.84
C ASN A 20 -42.60 27.88 -75.98
N HIS A 21 -42.89 27.46 -77.21
CA HIS A 21 -42.23 27.91 -78.44
C HIS A 21 -43.27 28.46 -79.41
N THR A 22 -42.89 29.41 -80.27
CA THR A 22 -43.81 30.11 -81.18
C THR A 22 -44.09 29.29 -82.44
N ILE A 23 -45.13 29.66 -83.19
CA ILE A 23 -45.56 28.98 -84.45
C ILE A 23 -44.42 28.91 -85.48
N GLU A 24 -43.51 29.88 -85.48
CA GLU A 24 -42.31 29.91 -86.33
C GLU A 24 -41.28 28.80 -86.00
N GLN A 25 -41.33 28.25 -84.79
CA GLN A 25 -40.38 27.26 -84.27
C GLN A 25 -40.90 25.82 -84.33
N CYS A 26 -42.19 25.62 -84.62
CA CYS A 26 -42.79 24.30 -84.84
C CYS A 26 -44.03 24.39 -85.74
N GLY A 27 -43.89 23.91 -86.98
CA GLY A 27 -44.97 23.86 -87.97
C GLY A 27 -45.90 22.65 -87.85
N GLN A 28 -45.92 21.92 -86.73
CA GLN A 28 -46.77 20.74 -86.59
C GLN A 28 -48.25 21.14 -86.51
N LYS A 29 -49.04 20.58 -87.44
CA LYS A 29 -50.49 20.67 -87.48
C LYS A 29 -51.13 19.35 -87.07
N LEU A 30 -52.27 19.43 -86.39
CA LEU A 30 -53.19 18.32 -86.19
C LEU A 30 -54.57 18.78 -86.63
N ASN A 31 -55.26 18.00 -87.47
CA ASN A 31 -56.55 18.36 -88.07
C ASN A 31 -56.54 19.79 -88.68
N ASP A 32 -55.50 20.07 -89.48
CA ASP A 32 -55.19 21.34 -90.15
C ASP A 32 -54.97 22.60 -89.27
N VAL A 33 -55.12 22.49 -87.94
CA VAL A 33 -54.81 23.56 -86.98
C VAL A 33 -53.40 23.34 -86.40
N TYR A 34 -52.61 24.41 -86.26
CA TYR A 34 -51.30 24.33 -85.60
C TYR A 34 -51.47 24.00 -84.11
N ILE A 35 -50.69 23.05 -83.59
CA ILE A 35 -50.80 22.57 -82.19
C ILE A 35 -50.50 23.68 -81.16
N HIS A 36 -49.85 24.77 -81.60
CA HIS A 36 -49.54 25.96 -80.78
C HIS A 36 -50.42 27.19 -81.10
N TYR A 37 -51.47 27.03 -81.90
CA TYR A 37 -52.41 28.11 -82.21
C TYR A 37 -53.20 28.52 -80.95
N LYS A 38 -53.11 29.80 -80.59
CA LYS A 38 -53.92 30.44 -79.56
C LYS A 38 -54.87 31.44 -80.24
N PRO A 39 -56.19 31.26 -80.19
CA PRO A 39 -57.12 32.22 -80.77
C PRO A 39 -56.98 33.57 -80.05
N GLY A 40 -56.98 34.65 -80.83
CA GLY A 40 -56.81 36.03 -80.34
C GLY A 40 -58.04 36.57 -79.60
N LYS A 41 -59.22 35.97 -79.82
CA LYS A 41 -60.43 36.21 -79.01
C LYS A 41 -61.11 34.89 -78.64
N ALA A 42 -61.68 34.83 -77.42
CA ALA A 42 -62.36 33.62 -76.92
C ALA A 42 -63.60 33.18 -77.75
N THR A 43 -64.09 34.06 -78.63
CA THR A 43 -65.20 33.91 -79.59
C THR A 43 -64.79 33.45 -80.98
N GLU A 44 -63.49 33.38 -81.32
CA GLU A 44 -63.06 32.88 -82.63
C GLU A 44 -63.38 31.39 -82.80
N GLY A 45 -63.90 31.03 -83.98
CA GLY A 45 -64.20 29.65 -84.37
C GLY A 45 -65.38 28.97 -83.64
N LYS A 46 -66.19 29.71 -82.87
CA LYS A 46 -67.35 29.16 -82.15
C LYS A 46 -68.67 29.75 -82.66
N GLU A 47 -69.68 28.90 -82.77
CA GLU A 47 -71.03 29.31 -83.18
C GLU A 47 -71.67 30.25 -82.14
N ARG A 48 -72.38 31.26 -82.65
CA ARG A 48 -73.05 32.28 -81.83
C ARG A 48 -74.53 32.35 -82.19
N VAL A 49 -75.37 32.43 -81.19
CA VAL A 49 -76.81 32.67 -81.33
C VAL A 49 -77.13 34.01 -80.68
N VAL A 50 -77.92 34.81 -81.38
CA VAL A 50 -78.21 36.20 -81.04
C VAL A 50 -79.61 36.25 -80.42
N ALA A 51 -79.70 36.45 -79.10
CA ALA A 51 -80.94 36.45 -78.35
C ALA A 51 -81.49 37.88 -78.20
N PHE A 52 -82.73 38.09 -78.65
CA PHE A 52 -83.44 39.37 -78.57
C PHE A 52 -84.34 39.40 -77.33
N GLU A 53 -83.90 40.08 -76.28
CA GLU A 53 -84.69 40.32 -75.06
C GLU A 53 -85.23 41.76 -75.05
N LEU A 54 -86.29 42.05 -74.27
CA LEU A 54 -86.94 43.38 -74.25
C LEU A 54 -86.02 44.54 -73.82
N THR A 55 -84.84 44.26 -73.27
CA THR A 55 -83.82 45.26 -72.88
C THR A 55 -82.64 45.34 -73.86
N GLY A 56 -82.73 44.71 -75.03
CA GLY A 56 -81.70 44.73 -76.08
C GLY A 56 -81.04 43.36 -76.31
N THR A 57 -80.37 43.25 -77.46
CA THR A 57 -79.89 41.98 -77.99
C THR A 57 -78.54 41.54 -77.42
N ARG A 58 -78.38 40.26 -77.08
CA ARG A 58 -77.11 39.66 -76.60
C ARG A 58 -76.65 38.51 -77.50
N GLU A 59 -75.36 38.47 -77.83
CA GLU A 59 -74.74 37.31 -78.49
C GLU A 59 -74.26 36.28 -77.45
N LEU A 60 -74.76 35.05 -77.55
CA LEU A 60 -74.34 33.92 -76.70
C LEU A 60 -73.52 32.92 -77.53
N ILE A 61 -72.44 32.38 -76.94
CA ILE A 61 -71.62 31.33 -77.56
C ILE A 61 -72.24 29.98 -77.22
N VAL A 62 -72.50 29.14 -78.24
CA VAL A 62 -73.02 27.78 -78.02
C VAL A 62 -71.88 26.86 -77.56
N PRO A 63 -72.02 26.13 -76.43
CA PRO A 63 -71.04 25.12 -76.02
C PRO A 63 -71.02 23.96 -77.02
N ASN A 64 -69.84 23.63 -77.57
CA ASN A 64 -69.68 22.50 -78.48
C ASN A 64 -69.57 21.20 -77.66
N PRO A 65 -70.43 20.17 -77.88
CA PRO A 65 -70.47 18.96 -77.05
C PRO A 65 -69.37 17.93 -77.35
N LEU A 66 -68.47 18.18 -78.31
CA LEU A 66 -67.35 17.28 -78.62
C LEU A 66 -66.16 17.47 -77.65
N PRO A 67 -65.47 16.39 -77.24
CA PRO A 67 -64.33 16.47 -76.32
C PRO A 67 -63.12 17.20 -76.93
N HIS A 68 -62.29 17.82 -76.08
CA HIS A 68 -61.07 18.50 -76.50
C HIS A 68 -59.91 17.51 -76.72
N ASP A 69 -59.66 17.15 -77.99
CA ASP A 69 -58.57 16.25 -78.41
C ASP A 69 -57.18 16.92 -78.40
N ASN A 70 -56.71 17.35 -77.23
CA ASN A 70 -55.33 17.82 -77.04
C ASN A 70 -54.48 16.75 -76.33
N PRO A 71 -53.50 16.10 -77.01
CA PRO A 71 -52.68 15.03 -76.40
C PRO A 71 -51.58 15.56 -75.47
N GLY A 72 -51.29 14.82 -74.39
CA GLY A 72 -50.16 15.06 -73.48
C GLY A 72 -48.94 14.22 -73.83
N ILE A 73 -47.73 14.82 -73.79
CA ILE A 73 -46.47 14.18 -74.20
C ILE A 73 -45.69 13.70 -72.96
N LEU A 74 -45.33 12.42 -72.89
CA LEU A 74 -44.54 11.83 -71.79
C LEU A 74 -43.15 11.35 -72.28
N PRO A 75 -42.05 11.67 -71.57
CA PRO A 75 -40.71 11.26 -71.96
C PRO A 75 -40.41 9.76 -71.70
N LEU A 76 -39.63 9.16 -72.62
CA LEU A 76 -39.26 7.75 -72.65
C LEU A 76 -38.52 7.23 -71.40
N SER A 77 -37.80 8.11 -70.69
CA SER A 77 -37.10 7.80 -69.45
C SER A 77 -38.06 7.55 -68.28
N GLU A 78 -39.12 8.35 -68.16
CA GLU A 78 -40.16 8.14 -67.15
C GLU A 78 -40.97 6.88 -67.43
N TYR A 79 -41.32 6.63 -68.71
CA TYR A 79 -41.97 5.38 -69.11
C TYR A 79 -41.16 4.14 -68.71
N LYS A 80 -39.83 4.14 -68.96
CA LYS A 80 -38.95 3.03 -68.56
C LYS A 80 -38.85 2.88 -67.03
N ARG A 81 -38.76 3.99 -66.28
CA ARG A 81 -38.76 3.96 -64.80
C ARG A 81 -40.04 3.34 -64.26
N LEU A 82 -41.20 3.78 -64.75
CA LEU A 82 -42.50 3.27 -64.34
C LEU A 82 -42.64 1.78 -64.68
N LYS A 83 -42.18 1.35 -65.87
CA LYS A 83 -42.19 -0.06 -66.28
C LYS A 83 -41.32 -0.95 -65.39
N GLN A 84 -40.17 -0.45 -64.91
CA GLN A 84 -39.33 -1.18 -63.95
C GLN A 84 -39.94 -1.23 -62.55
N GLN A 85 -40.55 -0.13 -62.08
CA GLN A 85 -41.22 -0.07 -60.77
C GLN A 85 -42.51 -0.91 -60.71
N ALA A 86 -43.17 -1.13 -61.84
CA ALA A 86 -44.35 -1.99 -61.95
C ALA A 86 -44.04 -3.50 -61.97
N HIS A 87 -42.78 -3.90 -62.06
CA HIS A 87 -42.40 -5.32 -62.08
C HIS A 87 -42.36 -5.89 -60.65
N ILE A 88 -43.34 -6.74 -60.33
CA ILE A 88 -43.49 -7.38 -59.02
C ILE A 88 -42.53 -8.57 -58.93
N THR A 89 -41.37 -8.37 -58.30
CA THR A 89 -40.38 -9.42 -58.06
C THR A 89 -40.95 -10.51 -57.15
N THR A 90 -40.80 -11.77 -57.56
CA THR A 90 -41.25 -12.93 -56.77
C THR A 90 -40.36 -13.17 -55.54
N LEU A 91 -40.86 -13.93 -54.56
CA LEU A 91 -40.10 -14.27 -53.35
C LEU A 91 -38.82 -15.08 -53.67
N GLU A 92 -38.84 -15.90 -54.72
CA GLU A 92 -37.69 -16.72 -55.12
C GLU A 92 -36.58 -15.90 -55.77
N GLU A 93 -36.91 -14.98 -56.68
CA GLU A 93 -35.95 -14.06 -57.30
C GLU A 93 -35.28 -13.18 -56.24
N ARG A 94 -36.07 -12.68 -55.28
CA ARG A 94 -35.55 -11.89 -54.17
C ARG A 94 -34.61 -12.69 -53.27
N ARG A 95 -34.86 -14.00 -53.10
CA ARG A 95 -33.98 -14.91 -52.35
C ARG A 95 -32.67 -15.18 -53.10
N LYS A 96 -32.72 -15.42 -54.41
CA LYS A 96 -31.52 -15.60 -55.25
C LYS A 96 -30.60 -14.39 -55.23
N VAL A 97 -31.16 -13.18 -55.38
CA VAL A 97 -30.36 -11.92 -55.30
C VAL A 97 -29.70 -11.73 -53.93
N LEU A 98 -30.35 -12.13 -52.84
CA LEU A 98 -29.74 -12.12 -51.51
C LEU A 98 -28.62 -13.16 -51.37
N GLU A 99 -28.85 -14.38 -51.86
CA GLU A 99 -27.88 -15.47 -51.80
C GLU A 99 -26.63 -15.17 -52.64
N GLU A 100 -26.79 -14.63 -53.85
CA GLU A 100 -25.69 -14.16 -54.69
C GLU A 100 -24.88 -13.04 -54.01
N ALA A 101 -25.56 -12.09 -53.36
CA ALA A 101 -24.91 -11.02 -52.60
C ALA A 101 -24.14 -11.55 -51.37
N GLU A 102 -24.67 -12.54 -50.65
CA GLU A 102 -23.97 -13.21 -49.55
C GLU A 102 -22.75 -14.00 -50.05
N GLN A 103 -22.87 -14.73 -51.17
CA GLN A 103 -21.74 -15.43 -51.77
C GLN A 103 -20.62 -14.49 -52.21
N GLN A 104 -20.94 -13.35 -52.84
CA GLN A 104 -19.95 -12.33 -53.21
C GLN A 104 -19.27 -11.73 -51.97
N LYS A 105 -20.05 -11.40 -50.93
CA LYS A 105 -19.51 -10.89 -49.67
C LYS A 105 -18.56 -11.89 -49.00
N ASN A 106 -18.92 -13.18 -48.98
CA ASN A 106 -18.10 -14.22 -48.37
C ASN A 106 -16.78 -14.45 -49.13
N LYS A 107 -16.78 -14.37 -50.47
CA LYS A 107 -15.55 -14.38 -51.28
C LYS A 107 -14.60 -13.24 -50.91
N LEU A 108 -15.11 -12.00 -50.85
CA LEU A 108 -14.32 -10.82 -50.46
C LEU A 108 -13.77 -10.91 -49.02
N ILE A 109 -14.51 -11.53 -48.09
CA ILE A 109 -14.02 -11.79 -46.72
C ILE A 109 -12.87 -12.79 -46.75
N MET A 110 -13.01 -13.93 -47.43
CA MET A 110 -11.94 -14.94 -47.52
C MET A 110 -10.68 -14.39 -48.19
N GLU A 111 -10.79 -13.60 -49.27
CA GLU A 111 -9.66 -12.93 -49.90
C GLU A 111 -8.96 -11.94 -48.94
N SER A 112 -9.73 -11.21 -48.12
CA SER A 112 -9.19 -10.32 -47.09
C SER A 112 -8.45 -11.08 -45.98
N GLU A 113 -9.01 -12.21 -45.53
CA GLU A 113 -8.41 -13.07 -44.50
C GLU A 113 -7.12 -13.73 -45.00
N GLN A 114 -7.12 -14.29 -46.21
CA GLN A 114 -5.91 -14.84 -46.84
C GLN A 114 -4.81 -13.78 -46.99
N ARG A 115 -5.16 -12.54 -47.39
CA ARG A 115 -4.20 -11.43 -47.49
C ARG A 115 -3.62 -11.03 -46.13
N LYS A 116 -4.45 -11.00 -45.07
CA LYS A 116 -3.99 -10.76 -43.69
C LYS A 116 -3.08 -11.88 -43.21
N GLU A 117 -3.41 -13.13 -43.50
CA GLU A 117 -2.60 -14.29 -43.09
C GLU A 117 -1.24 -14.31 -43.81
N ALA A 118 -1.22 -14.00 -45.11
CA ALA A 118 0.01 -13.85 -45.88
C ALA A 118 0.92 -12.74 -45.34
N LEU A 119 0.36 -11.55 -45.04
CA LEU A 119 1.08 -10.46 -44.39
C LEU A 119 1.62 -10.86 -43.01
N LEU A 120 0.84 -11.58 -42.20
CA LEU A 120 1.26 -12.07 -40.89
C LEU A 120 2.40 -13.09 -40.99
N LYS A 121 2.39 -13.97 -42.00
CA LYS A 121 3.49 -14.92 -42.28
C LYS A 121 4.77 -14.16 -42.68
N MET A 122 4.68 -13.19 -43.58
CA MET A 122 5.81 -12.35 -44.00
C MET A 122 6.38 -11.48 -42.86
N GLN A 123 5.53 -11.00 -41.94
CA GLN A 123 5.97 -10.23 -40.78
C GLN A 123 6.64 -11.12 -39.71
N LYS A 124 6.22 -12.39 -39.58
CA LYS A 124 6.88 -13.35 -38.68
C LYS A 124 8.25 -13.78 -39.20
N SER A 125 8.41 -13.99 -40.51
CA SER A 125 9.71 -14.36 -41.10
C SER A 125 10.74 -13.24 -41.09
N THR A 126 10.32 -11.97 -41.15
CA THR A 126 11.24 -10.81 -41.06
C THR A 126 11.71 -10.49 -39.64
N LYS A 127 10.92 -10.82 -38.60
CA LYS A 127 11.33 -10.63 -37.20
C LYS A 127 12.35 -11.66 -36.71
N ASN A 128 12.38 -12.86 -37.30
CA ASN A 128 13.19 -13.98 -36.84
C ASN A 128 14.49 -14.15 -37.65
N GLN A 129 15.10 -13.06 -38.14
CA GLN A 129 16.44 -13.13 -38.73
C GLN A 129 17.51 -13.01 -37.63
N PRO A 130 18.23 -14.11 -37.30
CA PRO A 130 19.25 -14.08 -36.25
C PRO A 130 20.41 -13.16 -36.65
N GLY A 131 20.81 -12.28 -35.74
CA GLY A 131 21.88 -11.29 -35.94
C GLY A 131 21.40 -9.90 -36.40
N SER A 132 20.09 -9.62 -36.40
CA SER A 132 19.59 -8.29 -36.74
C SER A 132 19.93 -7.24 -35.66
N LYS A 133 20.12 -5.97 -36.08
CA LYS A 133 20.36 -4.86 -35.14
C LYS A 133 19.19 -4.65 -34.16
N LEU A 134 17.98 -5.03 -34.56
CA LEU A 134 16.79 -5.03 -33.70
C LEU A 134 16.88 -6.12 -32.63
N GLU A 135 17.26 -7.35 -32.99
CA GLU A 135 17.45 -8.44 -32.03
C GLU A 135 18.52 -8.11 -30.97
N SER A 136 19.61 -7.44 -31.35
CA SER A 136 20.62 -6.97 -30.38
C SER A 136 20.02 -6.00 -29.35
N ILE A 137 19.21 -5.04 -29.82
CA ILE A 137 18.54 -4.05 -28.96
C ILE A 137 17.45 -4.72 -28.12
N GLU A 138 16.64 -5.62 -28.69
CA GLU A 138 15.62 -6.37 -27.98
C GLU A 138 16.23 -7.32 -26.93
N SER A 139 17.37 -7.96 -27.22
CA SER A 139 18.14 -8.78 -26.29
C SER A 139 18.73 -7.95 -25.15
N GLU A 140 19.25 -6.75 -25.43
CA GLU A 140 19.67 -5.82 -24.38
C GLU A 140 18.50 -5.34 -23.51
N VAL A 141 17.37 -4.98 -24.12
CA VAL A 141 16.15 -4.57 -23.40
C VAL A 141 15.63 -5.74 -22.56
N ALA A 142 15.63 -6.97 -23.08
CA ALA A 142 15.26 -8.17 -22.34
C ALA A 142 16.21 -8.44 -21.16
N LYS A 143 17.54 -8.29 -21.33
CA LYS A 143 18.52 -8.38 -20.25
C LYS A 143 18.32 -7.29 -19.19
N LYS A 144 18.09 -6.04 -19.60
CA LYS A 144 17.79 -4.91 -18.70
C LYS A 144 16.49 -5.15 -17.93
N ASN A 145 15.43 -5.61 -18.60
CA ASN A 145 14.15 -5.97 -17.97
C ASN A 145 14.29 -7.15 -16.99
N LEU A 146 15.04 -8.19 -17.37
CA LEU A 146 15.32 -9.34 -16.49
C LEU A 146 16.12 -8.91 -15.26
N TYR A 147 17.11 -8.02 -15.43
CA TYR A 147 17.86 -7.43 -14.32
C TYR A 147 16.95 -6.61 -13.39
N LEU A 148 16.07 -5.75 -13.94
CA LEU A 148 15.11 -4.98 -13.15
C LEU A 148 14.14 -5.89 -12.38
N LEU A 149 13.62 -6.94 -13.02
CA LEU A 149 12.76 -7.94 -12.37
C LEU A 149 13.50 -8.70 -11.25
N ARG A 150 14.76 -9.09 -11.50
CA ARG A 150 15.60 -9.74 -10.49
C ARG A 150 15.88 -8.80 -9.31
N ARG A 151 16.26 -7.55 -9.60
CA ARG A 151 16.56 -6.54 -8.58
C ARG A 151 15.33 -6.17 -7.75
N SER A 152 14.15 -6.10 -8.37
CA SER A 152 12.87 -5.91 -7.68
C SER A 152 12.57 -7.07 -6.73
N LYS A 153 12.74 -8.33 -7.17
CA LYS A 153 12.61 -9.52 -6.31
C LYS A 153 13.61 -9.52 -5.16
N GLU A 154 14.87 -9.18 -5.41
CA GLU A 154 15.89 -9.04 -4.36
C GLU A 154 15.49 -7.99 -3.33
N LEU A 155 15.01 -6.81 -3.74
CA LEU A 155 14.55 -5.76 -2.82
C LEU A 155 13.33 -6.18 -1.98
N MET A 156 12.40 -6.95 -2.56
CA MET A 156 11.28 -7.52 -1.81
C MET A 156 11.76 -8.53 -0.76
N ILE A 157 12.77 -9.35 -1.08
CA ILE A 157 13.36 -10.29 -0.13
C ILE A 157 14.19 -9.54 0.95
N GLU A 158 14.91 -8.47 0.60
CA GLU A 158 15.64 -7.64 1.57
C GLU A 158 14.74 -6.87 2.55
N GLN A 159 13.46 -6.68 2.21
CA GLN A 159 12.47 -6.11 3.13
C GLN A 159 12.00 -7.10 4.20
N ASP A 160 12.12 -8.42 3.99
CA ASP A 160 11.78 -9.45 4.98
C ASP A 160 12.57 -9.24 6.29
N GLU A 161 11.89 -9.38 7.42
CA GLU A 161 12.45 -9.10 8.74
C GLU A 161 13.65 -10.01 9.07
N ARG A 162 13.65 -11.26 8.59
CA ARG A 162 14.76 -12.22 8.77
C ARG A 162 16.01 -11.74 8.03
N VAL A 163 15.84 -11.27 6.80
CA VAL A 163 16.94 -10.73 5.98
C VAL A 163 17.46 -9.42 6.54
N ARG A 164 16.58 -8.57 7.08
CA ARG A 164 16.97 -7.35 7.78
C ARG A 164 17.77 -7.62 9.05
N LYS A 165 17.35 -8.61 9.86
CA LYS A 165 18.11 -9.10 11.04
C LYS A 165 19.47 -9.66 10.62
N ALA A 166 19.53 -10.43 9.53
CA ALA A 166 20.78 -10.95 8.99
C ALA A 166 21.74 -9.85 8.53
N ASN A 167 21.25 -8.84 7.80
CA ASN A 167 22.04 -7.67 7.42
C ASN A 167 22.62 -6.96 8.66
N GLY A 168 21.84 -6.85 9.75
CA GLY A 168 22.31 -6.31 11.03
C GLY A 168 23.40 -7.15 11.71
N ILE A 169 23.23 -8.47 11.77
CA ILE A 169 24.23 -9.43 12.30
C ILE A 169 25.53 -9.38 11.48
N ILE A 170 25.42 -9.36 10.15
CA ILE A 170 26.57 -9.25 9.24
C ILE A 170 27.31 -7.91 9.47
N LEU A 171 26.59 -6.80 9.62
CA LEU A 171 27.18 -5.50 9.91
C LEU A 171 27.90 -5.47 11.26
N ALA A 172 27.25 -5.95 12.33
CA ALA A 172 27.85 -6.05 13.66
C ALA A 172 29.12 -6.91 13.65
N THR A 173 29.11 -8.01 12.88
CA THR A 173 30.26 -8.91 12.73
C THR A 173 31.40 -8.25 11.95
N LYS A 174 31.10 -7.47 10.88
CA LYS A 174 32.10 -6.64 10.20
C LYS A 174 32.75 -5.63 11.14
N CYS A 175 31.95 -4.92 11.95
CA CYS A 175 32.47 -4.00 12.96
C CYS A 175 33.36 -4.70 14.00
N ARG A 176 32.99 -5.91 14.44
CA ARG A 176 33.80 -6.73 15.35
C ARG A 176 35.11 -7.19 14.71
N ALA A 177 35.10 -7.61 13.45
CA ALA A 177 36.30 -7.99 12.71
C ALA A 177 37.29 -6.82 12.56
N ILE A 178 36.79 -5.63 12.19
CA ILE A 178 37.61 -4.40 12.10
C ILE A 178 38.18 -4.03 13.47
N ARG A 179 37.36 -4.03 14.53
CA ARG A 179 37.82 -3.74 15.89
C ARG A 179 38.91 -4.72 16.35
N ASN A 180 38.76 -6.01 16.06
CA ASN A 180 39.74 -7.02 16.42
C ASN A 180 41.07 -6.83 15.66
N ALA A 181 41.01 -6.45 14.38
CA ALA A 181 42.20 -6.08 13.60
C ALA A 181 42.90 -4.85 14.19
N GLN A 182 42.16 -3.78 14.53
CA GLN A 182 42.68 -2.58 15.19
C GLN A 182 43.29 -2.87 16.57
N ILE A 183 42.74 -3.81 17.34
CA ILE A 183 43.32 -4.23 18.62
C ILE A 183 44.63 -4.99 18.40
N ALA A 184 44.72 -5.85 17.38
CA ALA A 184 45.95 -6.55 17.04
C ALA A 184 47.03 -5.58 16.53
N GLU A 185 46.67 -4.64 15.67
CA GLU A 185 47.53 -3.57 15.19
C GLU A 185 48.05 -2.70 16.34
N LYS A 186 47.16 -2.26 17.26
CA LYS A 186 47.57 -1.50 18.45
C LYS A 186 48.56 -2.26 19.32
N LYS A 187 48.35 -3.56 19.54
CA LYS A 187 49.28 -4.40 20.32
C LYS A 187 50.63 -4.54 19.63
N LEU A 188 50.66 -4.70 18.31
CA LEU A 188 51.90 -4.75 17.54
C LEU A 188 52.68 -3.43 17.66
N ILE A 189 51.99 -2.29 17.59
CA ILE A 189 52.58 -0.96 17.80
C ILE A 189 53.11 -0.82 19.23
N GLU A 190 52.37 -1.29 20.24
CA GLU A 190 52.80 -1.28 21.65
C GLU A 190 54.05 -2.14 21.90
N GLU A 191 54.13 -3.33 21.27
CA GLU A 191 55.33 -4.19 21.30
C GLU A 191 56.52 -3.53 20.60
N GLN A 192 56.32 -2.89 19.44
CA GLN A 192 57.36 -2.15 18.71
C GLN A 192 57.88 -0.94 19.49
N LEU A 193 56.97 -0.14 20.08
CA LEU A 193 57.34 1.00 20.93
C LEU A 193 58.17 0.53 22.13
N LYS A 194 57.75 -0.53 22.80
CA LYS A 194 58.48 -1.11 23.94
C LYS A 194 59.89 -1.60 23.55
N GLN A 195 60.06 -2.15 22.34
CA GLN A 195 61.39 -2.55 21.84
C GLN A 195 62.30 -1.35 21.57
N GLU A 196 61.77 -0.26 20.99
CA GLU A 196 62.54 0.97 20.80
C GLU A 196 62.82 1.72 22.11
N GLU A 197 61.90 1.71 23.09
CA GLU A 197 62.15 2.20 24.45
C GLU A 197 63.31 1.45 25.11
N GLN A 198 63.29 0.11 25.09
CA GLN A 198 64.38 -0.71 25.63
C GLN A 198 65.74 -0.42 24.94
N ARG A 199 65.72 -0.16 23.64
CA ARG A 199 66.91 0.22 22.87
C ARG A 199 67.43 1.60 23.25
N LEU A 200 66.54 2.57 23.49
CA LEU A 200 66.88 3.92 23.94
C LEU A 200 67.41 3.91 25.38
N ASP A 201 66.79 3.15 26.28
CA ASP A 201 67.25 2.97 27.66
C ASP A 201 68.66 2.35 27.70
N ALA A 202 68.93 1.34 26.87
CA ALA A 202 70.25 0.75 26.74
C ALA A 202 71.30 1.78 26.25
N MET A 203 70.93 2.64 25.29
CA MET A 203 71.81 3.74 24.82
C MET A 203 72.04 4.79 25.92
N MET A 204 71.00 5.15 26.69
CA MET A 204 71.09 6.11 27.78
C MET A 204 71.93 5.60 28.94
N GLU A 205 71.82 4.32 29.30
CA GLU A 205 72.67 3.69 30.32
C GLU A 205 74.12 3.57 29.84
N GLN A 206 74.38 3.26 28.57
CA GLN A 206 75.73 3.35 27.99
C GLN A 206 76.30 4.77 28.09
N GLN A 207 75.52 5.80 27.75
CA GLN A 207 75.95 7.20 27.91
C GLN A 207 76.20 7.57 29.38
N ARG A 208 75.38 7.07 30.32
CA ARG A 208 75.56 7.27 31.76
C ARG A 208 76.87 6.63 32.24
N GLN A 209 77.16 5.40 31.83
CA GLN A 209 78.42 4.72 32.16
C GLN A 209 79.64 5.46 31.59
N ILE A 210 79.56 5.97 30.35
CA ILE A 210 80.62 6.79 29.75
C ILE A 210 80.82 8.09 30.54
N LYS A 211 79.75 8.74 31.01
CA LYS A 211 79.85 9.95 31.87
C LYS A 211 80.49 9.65 33.22
N ILE A 212 80.11 8.55 33.88
CA ILE A 212 80.71 8.13 35.16
C ILE A 212 82.20 7.87 34.99
N LYS A 213 82.61 7.08 33.99
CA LYS A 213 84.03 6.84 33.70
C LYS A 213 84.82 8.14 33.46
N LYS A 214 84.25 9.09 32.72
CA LYS A 214 84.86 10.42 32.51
C LYS A 214 84.92 11.29 33.77
N GLU A 215 84.07 11.07 34.76
CA GLU A 215 84.20 11.71 36.07
C GLU A 215 85.22 11.01 36.96
N GLU A 216 85.33 9.69 36.88
CA GLU A 216 86.38 8.90 37.55
C GLU A 216 87.76 9.28 37.00
N GLU A 217 87.97 9.28 35.69
CA GLU A 217 89.19 9.76 35.02
C GLU A 217 89.60 11.17 35.49
N LYS A 218 88.63 12.10 35.61
CA LYS A 218 88.89 13.45 36.12
C LYS A 218 89.22 13.50 37.61
N ARG A 219 88.66 12.60 38.42
CA ARG A 219 89.01 12.49 39.85
C ARG A 219 90.42 11.95 39.99
N ASP A 220 90.78 10.92 39.22
CA ASP A 220 92.13 10.35 39.20
C ASP A 220 93.17 11.39 38.75
N GLU A 221 92.88 12.17 37.70
CA GLU A 221 93.71 13.33 37.30
C GLU A 221 93.86 14.36 38.42
N GLN A 222 92.77 14.69 39.12
CA GLN A 222 92.80 15.62 40.26
C GLN A 222 93.59 15.05 41.45
N GLU A 223 93.49 13.75 41.74
CA GLU A 223 94.28 13.10 42.78
C GLU A 223 95.76 13.05 42.44
N MET A 224 96.11 12.71 41.19
CA MET A 224 97.49 12.76 40.70
C MET A 224 98.07 14.19 40.78
N ASN A 225 97.28 15.21 40.47
CA ASN A 225 97.71 16.60 40.59
C ASN A 225 97.82 17.07 42.06
N LYS A 226 96.91 16.63 42.95
CA LYS A 226 97.06 16.83 44.40
C LYS A 226 98.31 16.15 44.96
N GLN A 227 98.62 14.93 44.50
CA GLN A 227 99.83 14.21 44.93
C GLN A 227 101.11 14.94 44.51
N LYS A 228 101.18 15.46 43.26
CA LYS A 228 102.28 16.32 42.80
C LYS A 228 102.40 17.58 43.67
N TYR A 229 101.31 18.30 43.89
CA TYR A 229 101.30 19.50 44.73
C TYR A 229 101.75 19.20 46.19
N VAL A 230 101.34 18.07 46.77
CA VAL A 230 101.80 17.64 48.09
C VAL A 230 103.30 17.30 48.10
N GLN A 231 103.86 16.78 47.00
CA GLN A 231 105.31 16.57 46.85
C GLN A 231 106.06 17.91 46.78
N GLU A 232 105.57 18.87 45.98
CA GLU A 232 106.12 20.22 45.87
C GLU A 232 106.10 20.97 47.22
N VAL A 233 104.97 20.95 47.94
CA VAL A 233 104.86 21.56 49.28
C VAL A 233 105.78 20.86 50.29
N LYS A 234 105.94 19.54 50.23
CA LYS A 234 106.92 18.82 51.07
C LYS A 234 108.36 19.21 50.74
N GLN A 235 108.66 19.56 49.49
CA GLN A 235 109.97 20.05 49.09
C GLN A 235 110.19 21.48 49.62
N GLN A 236 109.21 22.38 49.44
CA GLN A 236 109.25 23.74 50.02
C GLN A 236 109.39 23.72 51.56
N MET A 237 108.75 22.78 52.26
CA MET A 237 108.94 22.65 53.71
C MET A 237 110.38 22.28 54.09
N LYS A 238 111.05 21.42 53.32
CA LYS A 238 112.47 21.08 53.54
C LYS A 238 113.38 22.27 53.23
N GLU A 239 113.07 23.03 52.19
CA GLU A 239 113.81 24.25 51.83
C GLU A 239 113.67 25.31 52.94
N ASN A 240 112.45 25.55 53.46
CA ASN A 240 112.18 26.44 54.60
C ASN A 240 112.73 25.90 55.95
N GLU A 241 112.99 24.60 56.07
CA GLU A 241 113.64 24.00 57.25
C GLU A 241 115.16 24.19 57.20
N LEU A 242 115.76 24.02 56.01
CA LEU A 242 117.17 24.39 55.76
C LEU A 242 117.41 25.89 55.93
N GLU A 243 116.51 26.75 55.45
CA GLU A 243 116.62 28.20 55.63
C GLU A 243 116.52 28.60 57.11
N ARG A 244 115.61 27.99 57.88
CA ARG A 244 115.55 28.20 59.34
C ARG A 244 116.78 27.69 60.09
N LEU A 245 117.42 26.62 59.63
CA LEU A 245 118.71 26.18 60.19
C LEU A 245 119.82 27.20 59.89
N LEU A 246 119.88 27.75 58.67
CA LEU A 246 120.81 28.81 58.29
C LEU A 246 120.56 30.13 59.05
N GLU A 247 119.30 30.48 59.32
CA GLU A 247 118.95 31.61 60.18
C GLU A 247 119.33 31.35 61.64
N ALA A 248 119.16 30.13 62.16
CA ALA A 248 119.62 29.78 63.50
C ALA A 248 121.16 29.89 63.63
N GLU A 249 121.92 29.46 62.62
CA GLU A 249 123.38 29.66 62.59
C GLU A 249 123.78 31.16 62.56
N LYS A 250 123.06 31.99 61.79
CA LYS A 250 123.26 33.45 61.79
C LYS A 250 122.93 34.06 63.17
N ILE A 251 121.81 33.69 63.76
CA ILE A 251 121.38 34.16 65.09
C ILE A 251 122.37 33.72 66.16
N GLU A 252 122.97 32.53 66.08
CA GLU A 252 124.07 32.15 66.97
C GLU A 252 125.31 33.02 66.79
N ALA A 253 125.71 33.31 65.54
CA ALA A 253 126.84 34.19 65.25
C ALA A 253 126.59 35.63 65.76
N GLU A 254 125.39 36.17 65.54
CA GLU A 254 124.95 37.46 66.08
C GLU A 254 124.86 37.44 67.60
N SER A 255 124.33 36.37 68.21
CA SER A 255 124.26 36.22 69.67
C SER A 255 125.63 36.17 70.32
N ARG A 256 126.65 35.60 69.66
CA ARG A 256 128.06 35.66 70.11
C ARG A 256 128.64 37.08 70.04
N MET A 257 128.12 37.94 69.17
CA MET A 257 128.49 39.36 69.08
C MET A 257 127.70 40.21 70.09
N ILE A 258 126.39 40.00 70.22
CA ILE A 258 125.50 40.69 71.16
C ILE A 258 125.90 40.38 72.61
N ASN A 259 126.27 39.14 72.96
CA ASN A 259 126.75 38.82 74.31
C ASN A 259 128.02 39.61 74.68
N LYS A 260 128.93 39.87 73.72
CA LYS A 260 130.10 40.73 73.97
C LYS A 260 129.67 42.18 74.28
N ALA A 261 128.73 42.72 73.51
CA ALA A 261 128.18 44.06 73.75
C ALA A 261 127.32 44.16 75.03
N LEU A 262 126.61 43.10 75.41
CA LEU A 262 125.79 43.07 76.64
C LEU A 262 126.66 43.06 77.90
N ILE A 263 127.83 42.41 77.87
CA ILE A 263 128.83 42.48 78.96
C ILE A 263 129.39 43.90 79.13
N GLU A 264 129.44 44.70 78.07
CA GLU A 264 129.75 46.13 78.16
C GLU A 264 128.56 46.94 78.71
N PHE A 265 127.33 46.68 78.23
CA PHE A 265 126.13 47.42 78.66
C PHE A 265 125.68 47.14 80.10
N GLN A 266 125.85 45.91 80.61
CA GLN A 266 125.50 45.59 82.01
C GLN A 266 126.35 46.35 83.02
N LYS A 267 127.58 46.74 82.68
CA LYS A 267 128.41 47.62 83.52
C LYS A 267 127.84 49.04 83.63
N ASP A 268 126.95 49.43 82.71
CA ASP A 268 126.37 50.77 82.60
C ASP A 268 124.94 50.84 83.19
N GLU A 269 124.10 49.81 83.02
CA GLU A 269 122.72 49.78 83.56
C GLU A 269 122.63 49.61 85.09
N ASP A 270 123.59 48.95 85.74
CA ASP A 270 123.67 48.85 87.22
C ASP A 270 123.77 50.23 87.88
N ALA A 271 124.17 51.27 87.14
CA ALA A 271 124.16 52.65 87.59
C ALA A 271 122.76 53.30 87.59
N ARG A 272 121.81 52.83 86.77
CA ARG A 272 120.49 53.46 86.55
C ARG A 272 119.36 52.88 87.37
N LEU A 273 119.29 51.55 87.54
CA LEU A 273 118.10 50.87 88.07
C LEU A 273 117.75 51.22 89.53
N LYS A 274 118.67 51.86 90.26
CA LYS A 274 118.46 52.41 91.62
C LYS A 274 117.43 53.56 91.69
N GLN A 275 116.94 54.10 90.56
CA GLN A 275 116.17 55.36 90.55
C GLN A 275 114.63 55.27 90.36
N ARG A 276 114.03 54.11 90.03
CA ARG A 276 112.66 54.09 89.42
C ARG A 276 111.52 53.40 90.19
N ARG A 277 111.76 52.71 91.31
CA ARG A 277 110.76 51.80 91.93
C ARG A 277 109.58 52.46 92.68
N GLU A 278 109.51 53.78 92.77
CA GLU A 278 108.81 54.46 93.87
C GLU A 278 107.37 54.97 93.55
N MET A 279 106.74 54.62 92.41
CA MET A 279 105.67 55.48 91.83
C MET A 279 104.25 54.91 91.52
N GLN A 280 104.00 53.59 91.45
CA GLN A 280 102.95 53.07 90.51
C GLN A 280 101.53 52.68 91.05
N GLU A 281 101.24 52.70 92.35
CA GLU A 281 100.24 51.79 92.96
C GLU A 281 98.73 52.20 92.98
N LYS A 282 98.26 53.24 92.27
CA LYS A 282 97.04 54.00 92.68
C LYS A 282 95.71 53.91 91.88
N MET A 283 95.58 53.19 90.75
CA MET A 283 94.58 53.54 89.69
C MET A 283 93.32 52.65 89.42
N ARG A 284 92.96 51.63 90.22
CA ARG A 284 92.21 50.45 89.68
C ARG A 284 90.68 50.26 89.90
N ASN A 285 89.93 51.11 90.61
CA ASN A 285 88.69 50.64 91.30
C ASN A 285 87.28 50.94 90.70
N GLU A 286 87.09 51.69 89.61
CA GLU A 286 85.79 52.40 89.37
C GLU A 286 84.73 51.74 88.43
N PHE A 287 85.00 50.63 87.73
CA PHE A 287 84.32 50.31 86.45
C PHE A 287 83.05 49.41 86.44
N LYS A 288 82.38 49.09 87.57
CA LYS A 288 81.56 47.83 87.67
C LYS A 288 80.02 47.84 87.58
N GLN A 289 79.30 48.96 87.45
CA GLN A 289 77.86 49.01 87.83
C GLN A 289 76.76 49.02 86.72
N ALA A 290 77.06 49.12 85.42
CA ALA A 290 76.09 49.67 84.44
C ALA A 290 75.21 48.71 83.57
N ASN A 291 75.11 47.40 83.83
CA ASN A 291 74.75 46.42 82.77
C ASN A 291 73.48 45.54 82.98
N ALA A 292 72.39 46.03 83.60
CA ALA A 292 71.31 45.15 84.10
C ALA A 292 69.88 45.27 83.48
N ASP A 293 69.51 46.36 82.79
CA ASP A 293 68.07 46.73 82.66
C ASP A 293 67.33 46.35 81.35
N ALA A 294 67.96 45.65 80.39
CA ALA A 294 67.49 45.67 78.99
C ALA A 294 66.45 44.60 78.53
N GLU A 295 66.07 43.60 79.34
CA GLU A 295 65.65 42.29 78.77
C GLU A 295 64.13 42.01 78.63
N LYS A 296 63.22 42.87 79.12
CA LYS A 296 61.80 42.47 79.38
C LYS A 296 60.74 42.65 78.27
N TYR A 297 61.01 43.32 77.15
CA TYR A 297 59.93 43.83 76.26
C TYR A 297 59.39 42.90 75.14
N LYS A 298 59.84 41.63 75.04
CA LYS A 298 59.74 40.86 73.78
C LYS A 298 58.54 39.88 73.62
N TYR A 299 57.70 39.67 74.65
CA TYR A 299 56.83 38.49 74.75
C TYR A 299 55.38 38.65 74.23
N LEU A 300 54.93 39.84 73.85
CA LEU A 300 53.48 40.17 73.79
C LEU A 300 52.83 40.17 72.39
N LYS A 301 53.48 39.65 71.34
CA LYS A 301 53.10 39.92 69.94
C LYS A 301 52.66 38.72 69.08
N GLU A 302 52.59 37.51 69.64
CA GLU A 302 52.45 36.27 68.84
C GLU A 302 51.04 35.64 68.84
N GLU A 303 50.11 36.07 69.71
CA GLU A 303 48.82 35.37 69.92
C GLU A 303 47.68 35.76 68.95
N GLU A 304 47.75 36.91 68.28
CA GLU A 304 46.60 37.49 67.54
C GLU A 304 46.30 36.84 66.17
N GLN A 305 47.24 36.15 65.53
CA GLN A 305 47.11 35.72 64.12
C GLN A 305 46.37 34.38 63.91
N ARG A 306 45.96 33.67 64.96
CA ARG A 306 45.49 32.27 64.86
C ARG A 306 43.99 32.09 64.54
N ILE A 307 43.20 33.17 64.51
CA ILE A 307 41.73 33.09 64.58
C ILE A 307 41.00 33.38 63.24
N SER A 308 41.64 33.97 62.22
CA SER A 308 40.95 34.40 60.98
C SER A 308 40.58 33.27 60.01
N ASP A 309 41.37 32.19 59.94
CA ASP A 309 41.46 31.39 58.71
C ASP A 309 40.51 30.18 58.64
N LEU A 310 39.79 29.86 59.73
CA LEU A 310 38.92 28.67 59.82
C LEU A 310 37.47 28.87 59.35
N ARG A 311 37.09 30.06 58.84
CA ARG A 311 35.67 30.41 58.58
C ARG A 311 35.22 30.38 57.12
N ILE A 312 36.11 30.07 56.16
CA ILE A 312 35.88 30.28 54.72
C ILE A 312 35.59 28.98 53.94
N GLN A 313 35.91 27.79 54.47
CA GLN A 313 35.81 26.52 53.71
C GLN A 313 34.44 25.82 53.74
N GLU A 314 33.58 26.06 54.72
CA GLU A 314 32.37 25.22 54.93
C GLU A 314 31.18 25.56 54.00
N PHE A 315 31.13 26.77 53.44
CA PHE A 315 29.91 27.29 52.78
C PHE A 315 29.74 26.84 51.31
N MET A 316 30.82 26.50 50.61
CA MET A 316 30.78 26.19 49.18
C MET A 316 30.40 24.75 48.85
N ARG A 317 30.35 23.84 49.85
CA ARG A 317 30.15 22.40 49.63
C ARG A 317 28.69 21.96 49.51
N GLN A 318 27.72 22.78 49.93
CA GLN A 318 26.32 22.34 50.09
C GLN A 318 25.35 22.80 48.97
N LYS A 319 25.84 23.53 47.96
CA LYS A 319 24.98 24.18 46.94
C LYS A 319 24.79 23.37 45.65
N ALA A 320 25.76 22.53 45.25
CA ALA A 320 25.77 21.93 43.91
C ALA A 320 25.00 20.60 43.77
N GLU A 321 24.76 19.87 44.86
CA GLU A 321 24.35 18.45 44.79
C GLU A 321 22.83 18.22 44.85
N ARG A 322 22.02 19.27 45.04
CA ARG A 322 20.55 19.15 45.22
C ARG A 322 19.70 19.44 43.98
N GLU A 323 20.27 20.00 42.91
CA GLU A 323 19.47 20.50 41.77
C GLU A 323 19.47 19.56 40.54
N GLU A 324 20.42 18.62 40.41
CA GLU A 324 20.52 17.79 39.18
C GLU A 324 19.69 16.48 39.20
N ALA A 325 19.15 16.09 40.36
CA ALA A 325 18.50 14.78 40.52
C ALA A 325 17.00 14.76 40.17
N LEU A 326 16.27 15.88 40.36
CA LEU A 326 14.79 15.92 40.22
C LEU A 326 14.29 16.21 38.80
N GLU A 327 15.14 16.70 37.90
CA GLU A 327 14.75 17.02 36.50
C GLU A 327 14.50 15.76 35.63
N LYS A 328 14.94 14.57 36.06
CA LYS A 328 14.90 13.34 35.23
C LYS A 328 13.64 12.48 35.39
N GLU A 329 12.77 12.73 36.38
CA GLU A 329 11.50 11.97 36.55
C GLU A 329 10.36 12.46 35.63
N LYS A 330 10.49 13.62 34.99
CA LYS A 330 9.52 14.14 34.00
C LYS A 330 9.39 13.27 32.72
N ALA A 331 10.14 12.18 32.60
CA ALA A 331 10.14 11.29 31.45
C ALA A 331 9.01 10.23 31.42
N LEU A 332 8.32 9.96 32.54
CA LEU A 332 7.34 8.85 32.65
C LEU A 332 5.89 9.22 32.27
N ALA A 333 5.68 10.31 31.53
CA ALA A 333 4.37 10.77 31.07
C ALA A 333 3.80 10.03 29.83
N LYS A 334 4.16 8.75 29.60
CA LYS A 334 3.89 8.05 28.30
C LYS A 334 3.28 6.64 28.35
N ALA A 335 2.90 6.11 29.52
CA ALA A 335 2.52 4.68 29.64
C ALA A 335 1.05 4.37 30.05
N LEU A 336 0.18 5.36 30.23
CA LEU A 336 -1.17 5.18 30.82
C LEU A 336 -2.37 5.65 29.97
N LYS A 337 -2.19 5.88 28.66
CA LYS A 337 -3.24 6.42 27.77
C LYS A 337 -3.56 5.56 26.52
N GLU A 338 -3.45 4.24 26.60
CA GLU A 338 -3.63 3.39 25.39
C GLU A 338 -4.26 1.99 25.62
N ARG A 339 -5.18 1.83 26.59
CA ARG A 339 -5.84 0.51 26.82
C ARG A 339 -7.33 0.48 27.24
N GLU A 340 -8.13 1.50 26.92
CA GLU A 340 -9.60 1.46 27.14
C GLU A 340 -10.45 1.88 25.92
N ILE A 341 -9.91 1.79 24.69
CA ILE A 341 -10.71 1.93 23.46
C ILE A 341 -10.56 0.67 22.60
N ALA A 342 -11.14 -0.43 23.07
CA ALA A 342 -11.28 -1.65 22.27
C ALA A 342 -12.50 -2.50 22.67
N ARG A 343 -13.53 -2.44 21.83
CA ARG A 343 -14.57 -3.45 21.56
C ARG A 343 -15.84 -3.51 22.43
N LEU A 344 -16.93 -3.04 21.79
CA LEU A 344 -18.11 -3.85 21.44
C LEU A 344 -18.86 -4.55 22.60
N ARG A 345 -19.90 -3.92 23.17
CA ARG A 345 -20.86 -4.64 24.04
C ARG A 345 -22.30 -4.11 24.19
N THR A 346 -22.77 -3.16 23.37
CA THR A 346 -24.05 -2.44 23.64
C THR A 346 -24.98 -2.19 22.44
N THR A 347 -24.83 -2.86 21.29
CA THR A 347 -25.73 -2.69 20.12
C THR A 347 -26.02 -3.97 19.33
N GLN A 348 -26.60 -4.99 19.97
CA GLN A 348 -27.44 -6.06 19.36
C GLN A 348 -27.86 -7.07 20.44
N GLU A 349 -29.06 -7.64 20.53
CA GLU A 349 -30.42 -7.32 20.05
C GLU A 349 -31.34 -8.43 20.63
N LYS A 350 -32.56 -8.04 21.05
CA LYS A 350 -33.84 -8.73 20.81
C LYS A 350 -33.89 -10.28 20.75
N SER A 351 -34.45 -10.89 21.79
CA SER A 351 -35.39 -12.03 21.71
C SER A 351 -36.35 -11.93 22.93
N GLN A 352 -37.66 -11.84 22.71
CA GLN A 352 -38.67 -12.91 22.91
C GLN A 352 -38.84 -13.36 24.38
N ALA A 353 -40.03 -13.64 24.92
CA ALA A 353 -41.43 -13.38 24.55
C ALA A 353 -42.32 -13.94 25.70
N LEU A 354 -43.34 -13.23 26.22
CA LEU A 354 -44.33 -13.83 27.16
C LEU A 354 -45.55 -12.94 27.52
N GLN A 355 -46.34 -12.47 26.53
CA GLN A 355 -47.44 -11.54 26.81
C GLN A 355 -48.62 -11.63 25.81
N THR A 356 -49.12 -12.84 25.52
CA THR A 356 -50.08 -13.06 24.41
C THR A 356 -51.05 -14.25 24.61
N ALA A 357 -51.48 -14.56 25.85
CA ALA A 357 -52.09 -15.86 26.14
C ALA A 357 -53.20 -15.91 27.24
N ILE A 358 -54.06 -14.88 27.39
CA ILE A 358 -55.08 -14.85 28.48
C ILE A 358 -56.55 -14.55 28.04
N ASP A 359 -56.82 -14.02 26.84
CA ASP A 359 -58.12 -13.38 26.52
C ASP A 359 -59.22 -14.24 25.83
N GLU A 360 -59.19 -15.58 25.85
CA GLU A 360 -59.98 -16.41 24.89
C GLU A 360 -60.99 -17.43 25.50
N MET A 361 -61.80 -17.12 26.53
CA MET A 361 -62.64 -18.17 27.21
C MET A 361 -64.09 -17.85 27.66
N ASN A 362 -64.76 -16.76 27.25
CA ASN A 362 -65.99 -16.28 27.96
C ASN A 362 -67.30 -16.05 27.14
N ALA A 363 -67.67 -16.86 26.15
CA ALA A 363 -68.95 -16.67 25.42
C ALA A 363 -69.66 -17.94 24.91
N LEU A 364 -70.76 -18.40 25.57
CA LEU A 364 -71.84 -19.28 25.03
C LEU A 364 -72.87 -19.73 26.13
N ARG A 365 -74.16 -19.32 26.09
CA ARG A 365 -75.34 -19.98 26.77
C ARG A 365 -76.73 -19.30 26.50
N ALA A 366 -77.47 -19.59 25.41
CA ALA A 366 -78.87 -19.10 25.24
C ALA A 366 -79.75 -19.97 24.29
N GLN A 367 -81.01 -20.27 24.68
CA GLN A 367 -81.96 -21.24 24.06
C GLN A 367 -83.48 -20.90 24.33
N GLU A 368 -84.37 -21.34 23.40
CA GLU A 368 -85.70 -22.06 23.54
C GLU A 368 -87.05 -21.48 24.11
N GLU A 369 -88.18 -21.67 23.37
CA GLU A 369 -89.64 -21.77 23.80
C GLU A 369 -90.67 -21.86 22.60
N LYS A 370 -91.74 -22.73 22.58
CA LYS A 370 -93.00 -22.73 21.68
C LYS A 370 -93.88 -24.05 21.63
N GLU A 371 -95.24 -24.05 21.78
CA GLU A 371 -96.25 -25.08 21.23
C GLU A 371 -97.79 -24.97 21.62
N ARG A 372 -98.76 -25.51 20.80
CA ARG A 372 -100.18 -26.08 21.05
C ARG A 372 -101.43 -25.55 20.25
N GLU A 373 -102.30 -26.43 19.65
CA GLU A 373 -103.76 -26.24 19.27
C GLU A 373 -104.53 -27.54 18.74
N TRP A 374 -105.74 -27.41 18.11
CA TRP A 374 -106.48 -28.26 17.08
C TRP A 374 -107.66 -29.26 17.44
N ARG A 375 -108.71 -29.39 16.55
CA ARG A 375 -109.75 -30.51 16.52
C ARG A 375 -110.58 -30.91 15.22
N GLU A 376 -111.87 -30.54 15.04
CA GLU A 376 -113.03 -31.48 14.74
C GLU A 376 -113.92 -31.30 13.44
N GLN A 377 -114.68 -32.33 12.96
CA GLN A 377 -115.83 -32.30 11.98
C GLN A 377 -116.55 -33.68 11.69
N GLU A 378 -117.76 -33.74 11.05
CA GLU A 378 -118.47 -35.03 10.71
C GLU A 378 -119.41 -35.13 9.44
N LYS A 379 -120.76 -34.91 9.49
CA LYS A 379 -121.74 -35.99 9.12
C LYS A 379 -122.51 -36.15 7.76
N GLN A 380 -122.95 -35.13 7.01
CA GLN A 380 -124.05 -35.18 5.97
C GLN A 380 -123.78 -35.96 4.65
N ALA A 381 -123.05 -37.08 4.72
CA ALA A 381 -122.24 -37.62 3.62
C ALA A 381 -122.80 -38.89 2.93
N ALA A 382 -124.05 -39.33 3.17
CA ALA A 382 -124.47 -40.71 2.83
C ALA A 382 -124.96 -40.94 1.38
N ILE A 383 -126.16 -40.48 0.97
CA ILE A 383 -126.72 -40.80 -0.38
C ILE A 383 -125.96 -40.09 -1.50
N LYS A 384 -125.39 -38.92 -1.20
CA LYS A 384 -124.36 -38.27 -2.03
C LYS A 384 -123.14 -39.17 -2.27
N LYS A 385 -122.95 -40.31 -1.59
CA LYS A 385 -121.93 -41.31 -1.98
C LYS A 385 -122.37 -42.20 -3.13
N GLN A 386 -123.63 -42.62 -3.31
CA GLN A 386 -123.86 -43.80 -4.17
C GLN A 386 -123.88 -43.50 -5.69
N LYS A 387 -124.52 -42.42 -6.14
CA LYS A 387 -124.37 -41.95 -7.54
C LYS A 387 -122.95 -41.44 -7.79
N LEU A 388 -122.43 -40.68 -6.84
CA LEU A 388 -121.03 -40.30 -6.78
C LEU A 388 -120.11 -41.52 -6.87
N ILE A 389 -120.43 -42.69 -6.33
CA ILE A 389 -119.60 -43.91 -6.42
C ILE A 389 -119.57 -44.44 -7.85
N SER A 390 -120.67 -44.38 -8.61
CA SER A 390 -120.70 -44.79 -10.02
C SER A 390 -119.94 -43.80 -10.91
N ASP A 391 -120.21 -42.50 -10.72
CA ASP A 391 -119.52 -41.42 -11.45
C ASP A 391 -118.03 -41.39 -11.08
N LEU A 392 -117.70 -41.62 -9.79
CA LEU A 392 -116.34 -41.87 -9.32
C LEU A 392 -115.78 -43.15 -9.91
N TYR A 393 -116.55 -44.20 -10.23
CA TYR A 393 -115.96 -45.42 -10.80
C TYR A 393 -115.47 -45.18 -12.23
N GLU A 394 -116.27 -44.51 -13.06
CA GLU A 394 -115.85 -44.12 -14.41
C GLU A 394 -114.80 -43.01 -14.41
N ALA A 395 -114.98 -41.98 -13.57
CA ALA A 395 -113.98 -40.93 -13.40
C ALA A 395 -112.66 -41.50 -12.84
N ARG A 396 -112.70 -42.47 -11.91
CA ARG A 396 -111.51 -43.16 -11.39
C ARG A 396 -110.89 -44.08 -12.42
N LYS A 397 -111.66 -44.71 -13.32
CA LYS A 397 -111.10 -45.48 -14.44
C LYS A 397 -110.33 -44.55 -15.39
N LYS A 398 -110.95 -43.44 -15.81
CA LYS A 398 -110.29 -42.40 -16.64
C LYS A 398 -109.09 -41.79 -15.92
N GLN A 399 -109.23 -41.46 -14.64
CA GLN A 399 -108.14 -40.95 -13.79
C GLN A 399 -107.01 -41.97 -13.65
N ILE A 400 -107.28 -43.29 -13.56
CA ILE A 400 -106.24 -44.33 -13.54
C ILE A 400 -105.53 -44.40 -14.90
N GLU A 401 -106.23 -44.29 -16.01
CA GLU A 401 -105.65 -44.26 -17.36
C GLU A 401 -104.82 -42.97 -17.57
N ASP A 402 -105.32 -41.81 -17.15
CA ASP A 402 -104.60 -40.53 -17.17
C ASP A 402 -103.41 -40.52 -16.20
N ILE A 403 -103.52 -41.11 -15.01
CA ILE A 403 -102.38 -41.31 -14.09
C ILE A 403 -101.35 -42.22 -14.72
N ARG A 404 -101.74 -43.33 -15.38
CA ARG A 404 -100.80 -44.21 -16.08
C ARG A 404 -100.10 -43.49 -17.24
N ASN A 405 -100.85 -42.74 -18.05
CA ASN A 405 -100.29 -41.96 -19.16
C ASN A 405 -99.37 -40.83 -18.66
N ASN A 406 -99.73 -40.16 -17.56
CA ASN A 406 -98.90 -39.14 -16.94
C ASN A 406 -97.70 -39.71 -16.20
N GLN A 407 -97.80 -40.89 -15.56
CA GLN A 407 -96.66 -41.63 -15.02
C GLN A 407 -95.71 -42.06 -16.13
N ALA A 408 -96.20 -42.61 -17.25
CA ALA A 408 -95.36 -42.95 -18.40
C ALA A 408 -94.65 -41.70 -18.97
N ARG A 409 -95.35 -40.57 -19.07
CA ARG A 409 -94.78 -39.27 -19.50
C ARG A 409 -93.87 -38.59 -18.45
N SER A 410 -94.01 -38.95 -17.17
CA SER A 410 -93.08 -38.55 -16.11
C SER A 410 -91.84 -39.41 -16.21
N LEU A 411 -91.97 -40.74 -16.13
CA LEU A 411 -90.87 -41.70 -16.21
C LEU A 411 -89.99 -41.48 -17.46
N ALA A 412 -90.58 -41.19 -18.63
CA ALA A 412 -89.81 -40.85 -19.82
C ALA A 412 -89.01 -39.54 -19.67
N ARG A 413 -89.59 -38.50 -19.04
CA ARG A 413 -88.87 -37.25 -18.73
C ARG A 413 -87.82 -37.44 -17.63
N ASP A 414 -88.15 -38.21 -16.59
CA ASP A 414 -87.26 -38.55 -15.48
C ASP A 414 -86.08 -39.39 -16.00
N GLU A 415 -86.29 -40.27 -16.97
CA GLU A 415 -85.24 -41.03 -17.67
C GLU A 415 -84.40 -40.14 -18.61
N GLU A 416 -85.02 -39.22 -19.37
CA GLU A 416 -84.29 -38.24 -20.17
C GLU A 416 -83.43 -37.29 -19.31
N ASP A 417 -83.98 -36.79 -18.20
CA ASP A 417 -83.30 -35.90 -17.27
C ASP A 417 -82.24 -36.65 -16.47
N PHE A 418 -82.49 -37.90 -16.04
CA PHE A 418 -81.47 -38.77 -15.45
C PHE A 418 -80.32 -39.02 -16.44
N ASN A 419 -80.61 -39.35 -17.69
CA ASN A 419 -79.59 -39.53 -18.73
C ASN A 419 -78.83 -38.24 -19.04
N ARG A 420 -79.48 -37.07 -18.97
CA ARG A 420 -78.83 -35.76 -19.12
C ARG A 420 -77.90 -35.46 -17.93
N VAL A 421 -78.36 -35.69 -16.70
CA VAL A 421 -77.58 -35.54 -15.47
C VAL A 421 -76.40 -36.52 -15.45
N ALA A 422 -76.61 -37.78 -15.83
CA ALA A 422 -75.56 -38.80 -15.91
C ALA A 422 -74.47 -38.43 -16.91
N LYS A 423 -74.84 -37.90 -18.10
CA LYS A 423 -73.87 -37.38 -19.08
C LYS A 423 -73.07 -36.20 -18.50
N VAL A 424 -73.74 -35.22 -17.88
CA VAL A 424 -73.07 -34.06 -17.26
C VAL A 424 -72.15 -34.48 -16.10
N GLN A 425 -72.57 -35.43 -15.25
CA GLN A 425 -71.74 -35.99 -14.20
C GLN A 425 -70.55 -36.77 -14.75
N HIS A 426 -70.73 -37.54 -15.83
CA HIS A 426 -69.63 -38.25 -16.48
C HIS A 426 -68.61 -37.29 -17.08
N GLU A 427 -69.05 -36.22 -17.76
CA GLU A 427 -68.16 -35.17 -18.26
C GLU A 427 -67.42 -34.42 -17.13
N LEU A 428 -68.12 -34.10 -16.03
CA LEU A 428 -67.50 -33.47 -14.86
C LEU A 428 -66.45 -34.39 -14.24
N HIS A 429 -66.74 -35.69 -14.11
CA HIS A 429 -65.80 -36.68 -13.61
C HIS A 429 -64.56 -36.82 -14.50
N GLN A 430 -64.73 -36.86 -15.83
CA GLN A 430 -63.60 -36.84 -16.77
C GLN A 430 -62.77 -35.55 -16.64
N LYS A 431 -63.42 -34.38 -16.59
CA LYS A 431 -62.75 -33.07 -16.42
C LYS A 431 -61.99 -33.00 -15.09
N ASP A 432 -62.50 -33.58 -14.01
CA ASP A 432 -61.82 -33.60 -12.72
C ASP A 432 -60.67 -34.62 -12.66
N LEU A 433 -60.80 -35.79 -13.31
CA LEU A 433 -59.68 -36.71 -13.52
C LEU A 433 -58.54 -36.06 -14.33
N GLU A 434 -58.86 -35.27 -15.37
CA GLU A 434 -57.86 -34.49 -16.10
C GLU A 434 -57.19 -33.41 -15.24
N LYS A 435 -57.96 -32.66 -14.45
CA LYS A 435 -57.40 -31.67 -13.51
C LYS A 435 -56.48 -32.35 -12.48
N GLN A 436 -56.84 -33.53 -11.96
CA GLN A 436 -55.98 -34.28 -11.05
C GLN A 436 -54.69 -34.74 -11.75
N LYS A 437 -54.77 -35.29 -12.97
CA LYS A 437 -53.59 -35.65 -13.76
C LYS A 437 -52.68 -34.45 -14.01
N LYS A 438 -53.22 -33.29 -14.38
CA LYS A 438 -52.47 -32.03 -14.56
C LYS A 438 -51.80 -31.59 -13.25
N LYS A 439 -52.52 -31.53 -12.12
CA LYS A 439 -51.95 -31.23 -10.80
C LYS A 439 -50.83 -32.19 -10.39
N ILE A 440 -50.96 -33.49 -10.67
CA ILE A 440 -49.91 -34.49 -10.40
C ILE A 440 -48.70 -34.25 -11.31
N GLN A 441 -48.90 -33.95 -12.60
CA GLN A 441 -47.81 -33.60 -13.52
C GLN A 441 -47.07 -32.32 -13.10
N GLU A 442 -47.81 -31.26 -12.75
CA GLU A 442 -47.26 -30.01 -12.22
C GLU A 442 -46.46 -30.27 -10.92
N THR A 443 -47.04 -31.01 -9.97
CA THR A 443 -46.36 -31.35 -8.70
C THR A 443 -45.11 -32.19 -8.92
N THR A 444 -45.11 -33.15 -9.87
CA THR A 444 -43.93 -33.96 -10.20
C THR A 444 -42.87 -33.16 -10.97
N SER A 445 -43.27 -32.20 -11.80
CA SER A 445 -42.34 -31.27 -12.47
C SER A 445 -41.69 -30.34 -11.45
N HIS A 446 -42.48 -29.70 -10.59
CA HIS A 446 -42.01 -28.87 -9.49
C HIS A 446 -41.08 -29.64 -8.54
N LYS A 447 -41.41 -30.89 -8.20
CA LYS A 447 -40.52 -31.77 -7.41
C LYS A 447 -39.18 -32.05 -8.13
N LYS A 448 -39.19 -32.31 -9.44
CA LYS A 448 -37.96 -32.51 -10.23
C LYS A 448 -37.11 -31.24 -10.27
N GLU A 449 -37.74 -30.08 -10.38
CA GLU A 449 -37.07 -28.78 -10.42
C GLU A 449 -36.49 -28.40 -9.05
N LEU A 450 -37.22 -28.63 -7.96
CA LEU A 450 -36.71 -28.48 -6.59
C LEU A 450 -35.50 -29.39 -6.34
N LEU A 451 -35.56 -30.65 -6.78
CA LEU A 451 -34.42 -31.58 -6.66
C LEU A 451 -33.20 -31.16 -7.51
N LYS A 452 -33.42 -30.54 -8.69
CA LYS A 452 -32.34 -29.91 -9.45
C LYS A 452 -31.72 -28.75 -8.68
N GLN A 453 -32.54 -27.82 -8.17
CA GLN A 453 -32.08 -26.66 -7.39
C GLN A 453 -31.30 -27.08 -6.13
N ILE A 454 -31.75 -28.12 -5.42
CA ILE A 454 -31.03 -28.67 -4.26
C ILE A 454 -29.68 -29.25 -4.69
N ASN A 455 -29.64 -30.07 -5.74
CA ASN A 455 -28.39 -30.65 -6.25
C ASN A 455 -27.42 -29.59 -6.78
N GLU A 456 -27.93 -28.52 -7.39
CA GLU A 456 -27.14 -27.41 -7.92
C GLU A 456 -26.54 -26.58 -6.78
N LYS A 457 -27.35 -26.22 -5.76
CA LYS A 457 -26.84 -25.57 -4.54
C LYS A 457 -25.85 -26.43 -3.75
N GLU A 458 -26.03 -27.75 -3.69
CA GLU A 458 -25.07 -28.61 -3.02
C GLU A 458 -23.76 -28.73 -3.83
N ARG A 459 -23.83 -28.73 -5.17
CA ARG A 459 -22.64 -28.62 -6.03
C ARG A 459 -21.91 -27.29 -5.86
N GLU A 460 -22.63 -26.17 -5.82
CA GLU A 460 -22.07 -24.84 -5.51
C GLU A 460 -21.39 -24.84 -4.14
N ARG A 461 -22.06 -25.39 -3.11
CA ARG A 461 -21.51 -25.51 -1.75
C ARG A 461 -20.24 -26.37 -1.71
N ILE A 462 -20.22 -27.51 -2.40
CA ILE A 462 -19.05 -28.39 -2.50
C ILE A 462 -17.91 -27.70 -3.26
N ASN A 463 -18.21 -27.01 -4.37
CA ASN A 463 -17.21 -26.29 -5.15
C ASN A 463 -16.63 -25.12 -4.35
N TRP A 464 -17.47 -24.32 -3.68
CA TRP A 464 -17.00 -23.25 -2.79
C TRP A 464 -16.11 -23.76 -1.65
N GLN A 465 -16.44 -24.93 -1.07
CA GLN A 465 -15.56 -25.57 -0.10
C GLN A 465 -14.23 -25.99 -0.74
N LYS A 466 -14.24 -26.62 -1.93
CA LYS A 466 -13.02 -26.99 -2.66
C LYS A 466 -12.16 -25.78 -2.98
N GLU A 467 -12.73 -24.73 -3.56
CA GLU A 467 -12.06 -23.45 -3.85
C GLU A 467 -11.41 -22.88 -2.58
N ARG A 468 -12.15 -22.81 -1.47
CA ARG A 468 -11.60 -22.37 -0.17
C ARG A 468 -10.46 -23.26 0.35
N PHE A 469 -10.53 -24.58 0.15
CA PHE A 469 -9.45 -25.51 0.52
C PHE A 469 -8.24 -25.39 -0.42
N GLU A 470 -8.46 -25.17 -1.71
CA GLU A 470 -7.44 -24.98 -2.73
C GLU A 470 -6.72 -23.64 -2.57
N ASP A 471 -7.45 -22.54 -2.30
CA ASP A 471 -6.90 -21.24 -1.88
C ASP A 471 -6.06 -21.39 -0.62
N GLY A 472 -6.58 -22.08 0.40
CA GLY A 472 -5.84 -22.36 1.63
C GLY A 472 -4.57 -23.20 1.38
N ARG A 473 -4.59 -24.11 0.40
CA ARG A 473 -3.41 -24.88 -0.03
C ARG A 473 -2.44 -24.00 -0.82
N ALA A 474 -2.93 -23.15 -1.72
CA ALA A 474 -2.14 -22.23 -2.52
C ALA A 474 -1.42 -21.21 -1.64
N GLN A 475 -2.11 -20.57 -0.69
CA GLN A 475 -1.52 -19.66 0.30
C GLN A 475 -0.43 -20.35 1.13
N ARG A 476 -0.66 -21.59 1.61
CA ARG A 476 0.38 -22.37 2.31
C ARG A 476 1.59 -22.67 1.43
N MET A 477 1.39 -23.05 0.17
CA MET A 477 2.49 -23.25 -0.78
C MET A 477 3.23 -21.95 -1.10
N GLU A 478 2.55 -20.82 -1.22
CA GLU A 478 3.15 -19.51 -1.45
C GLU A 478 4.01 -19.07 -0.24
N ILE A 479 3.54 -19.29 0.99
CA ILE A 479 4.33 -19.04 2.21
C ILE A 479 5.58 -19.92 2.22
N VAL A 480 5.45 -21.23 1.98
CA VAL A 480 6.60 -22.16 1.93
C VAL A 480 7.60 -21.79 0.81
N LEU A 481 7.13 -21.30 -0.34
CA LEU A 481 8.00 -20.83 -1.42
C LEU A 481 8.70 -19.51 -1.07
N LYS A 482 8.01 -18.57 -0.38
CA LYS A 482 8.62 -17.34 0.14
C LYS A 482 9.67 -17.64 1.19
N ASP A 483 9.37 -18.54 2.13
CA ASP A 483 10.29 -18.95 3.20
C ASP A 483 11.56 -19.60 2.62
N LYS A 484 11.42 -20.56 1.69
CA LYS A 484 12.56 -21.14 0.96
C LYS A 484 13.35 -20.08 0.19
N GLY A 485 12.67 -19.16 -0.51
CA GLY A 485 13.33 -18.07 -1.23
C GLY A 485 14.13 -17.13 -0.32
N VAL A 486 13.66 -16.93 0.93
CA VAL A 486 14.40 -16.17 1.96
C VAL A 486 15.58 -16.98 2.51
N GLU A 487 15.41 -18.28 2.79
CA GLU A 487 16.49 -19.18 3.21
C GLU A 487 17.62 -19.27 2.16
N ASP A 488 17.27 -19.51 0.89
CA ASP A 488 18.22 -19.56 -0.23
C ASP A 488 18.97 -18.23 -0.41
N TYR A 489 18.28 -17.10 -0.19
CA TYR A 489 18.89 -15.77 -0.28
C TYR A 489 19.81 -15.44 0.90
N LEU A 490 19.47 -15.92 2.11
CA LEU A 490 20.36 -15.85 3.28
C LEU A 490 21.63 -16.69 3.05
N GLN A 491 21.47 -17.90 2.51
CA GLN A 491 22.59 -18.77 2.15
C GLN A 491 23.50 -18.09 1.12
N GLN A 492 22.94 -17.51 0.05
CA GLN A 492 23.69 -16.73 -0.94
C GLN A 492 24.40 -15.50 -0.35
N LYS A 493 23.85 -14.84 0.68
CA LYS A 493 24.56 -13.76 1.38
C LYS A 493 25.75 -14.29 2.18
N ILE A 494 25.64 -15.47 2.79
CA ILE A 494 26.71 -16.12 3.54
C ILE A 494 27.81 -16.63 2.62
N ASP A 495 27.46 -17.24 1.49
CA ASP A 495 28.43 -17.71 0.50
C ASP A 495 29.19 -16.54 -0.13
N LYS A 496 28.53 -15.40 -0.40
CA LYS A 496 29.22 -14.16 -0.75
C LYS A 496 30.22 -13.68 0.31
N LEU A 497 29.98 -13.92 1.61
CA LEU A 497 30.97 -13.59 2.65
C LEU A 497 32.17 -14.54 2.64
N LYS A 498 31.99 -15.80 2.19
CA LYS A 498 33.08 -16.75 1.92
C LYS A 498 33.90 -16.26 0.72
N ASP A 499 33.24 -15.85 -0.37
CA ASP A 499 33.90 -15.28 -1.57
C ASP A 499 34.73 -14.02 -1.26
N TYR A 500 34.28 -13.20 -0.29
CA TYR A 500 35.03 -12.03 0.19
C TYR A 500 36.14 -12.34 1.21
N ASN A 501 36.54 -13.61 1.36
CA ASN A 501 37.61 -14.06 2.27
C ASN A 501 37.43 -13.62 3.74
N VAL A 502 36.18 -13.51 4.22
CA VAL A 502 35.92 -13.23 5.64
C VAL A 502 36.37 -14.42 6.49
N PRO A 503 37.15 -14.24 7.58
CA PRO A 503 37.66 -15.36 8.36
C PRO A 503 36.53 -16.27 8.88
N HIS A 504 36.70 -17.58 8.70
CA HIS A 504 35.65 -18.59 8.89
C HIS A 504 34.99 -18.57 10.28
N ASN A 505 35.73 -18.18 11.33
CA ASN A 505 35.20 -18.00 12.69
C ASN A 505 34.04 -16.98 12.73
N TYR A 506 34.16 -15.86 12.00
CA TYR A 506 33.10 -14.85 11.92
C TYR A 506 31.90 -15.33 11.09
N ILE A 507 32.13 -16.18 10.09
CA ILE A 507 31.07 -16.78 9.28
C ILE A 507 30.25 -17.77 10.12
N LYS A 508 30.91 -18.63 10.90
CA LYS A 508 30.26 -19.52 11.88
C LYS A 508 29.47 -18.78 12.95
N ASP A 509 30.00 -17.66 13.46
CA ASP A 509 29.26 -16.80 14.40
C ASP A 509 27.96 -16.25 13.77
N ILE A 510 27.99 -15.86 12.48
CA ILE A 510 26.79 -15.40 11.74
C ILE A 510 25.81 -16.55 11.50
N GLU A 511 26.27 -17.70 11.01
CA GLU A 511 25.45 -18.91 10.77
C GLU A 511 24.72 -19.35 12.05
N ARG A 512 25.45 -19.41 13.18
CA ARG A 512 24.91 -19.73 14.51
C ARG A 512 23.88 -18.72 15.01
N GLN A 513 24.13 -17.41 14.85
CA GLN A 513 23.18 -16.37 15.26
C GLN A 513 21.91 -16.36 14.42
N LEU A 514 21.99 -16.75 13.16
CA LEU A 514 20.84 -16.86 12.25
C LEU A 514 19.99 -18.12 12.48
N LYS A 515 20.46 -19.07 13.29
CA LYS A 515 19.82 -20.39 13.47
C LYS A 515 19.55 -21.12 12.15
N LEU A 516 20.34 -20.83 11.13
CA LEU A 516 20.37 -21.65 9.93
C LEU A 516 20.79 -23.04 10.39
N ARG A 517 19.96 -24.05 10.13
CA ARG A 517 20.31 -25.42 10.48
C ARG A 517 21.54 -25.79 9.67
N GLU A 518 22.61 -26.20 10.34
CA GLU A 518 23.62 -27.05 9.71
C GLU A 518 22.86 -28.24 9.08
N LYS A 519 23.04 -28.43 7.77
CA LYS A 519 22.41 -29.52 7.00
C LYS A 519 23.29 -30.76 7.05
#